data_AF-A0A9D6M4S8-F1
#
_entry.id   AF-A0A9D6M4S8-F1
#
_cell.length_a   1.000
_cell.length_b   1.000
_cell.length_c   1.000
_cell.angle_alpha   90.00
_cell.angle_beta   90.00
_cell.angle_gamma   90.00
#
_symmetry.space_group_name_H-M   'P 1'
#
loop_
_entity.id
_entity.type
_entity.pdbx_description
1 polymer ?
#
loop_
_entity_poly.entity_id
_entity_poly.type
_entity_poly.pdbx_seq_one_letter_code
_entity_poly.pdbx_strand_id
1 'polypeptide(L)'
;MTTNILTREKTMSEGASMFALLTLIFLTTSSSIAASGWITKGLDLPFWGAFGGLLLGILLARSRVRGWIAHVGMSLLGIPVSIYLGMLLTPGNLFPAERYQIITSSWRIWFEDYARNQPSEQIFPFVMQLVFLLWLFAYFAAWFIYRRRQVWGAIVFPGLALVVNLFQTGQPQTALYLGIFVFAVFLLLIRFNLLSLERVWRQR
;
A
#
# COMPACT_ATOMS: atom_id res chain seq x y z
N MET A 1 35.60 -16.28 -10.63
CA MET A 1 34.98 -15.75 -9.39
C MET A 1 34.29 -14.39 -9.63
N THR A 2 34.86 -13.51 -10.45
CA THR A 2 34.33 -12.17 -10.82
C THR A 2 32.98 -12.16 -11.54
N THR A 3 32.69 -13.15 -12.39
CA THR A 3 31.43 -13.22 -13.17
C THR A 3 30.18 -13.36 -12.28
N ASN A 4 30.31 -14.03 -11.13
CA ASN A 4 29.19 -14.29 -10.21
C ASN A 4 28.83 -13.06 -9.35
N ILE A 5 29.80 -12.16 -9.13
CA ILE A 5 29.62 -10.93 -8.36
C ILE A 5 28.82 -9.90 -9.18
N LEU A 6 29.21 -9.70 -10.45
CA LEU A 6 28.54 -8.77 -11.36
C LEU A 6 27.07 -9.15 -11.63
N THR A 7 26.76 -10.44 -11.75
CA THR A 7 25.36 -10.90 -11.91
C THR A 7 24.52 -10.68 -10.66
N ARG A 8 25.12 -10.83 -9.47
CA ARG A 8 24.43 -10.62 -8.19
C ARG A 8 24.14 -9.14 -7.94
N GLU A 9 25.09 -8.26 -8.22
CA GLU A 9 24.89 -6.81 -8.11
C GLU A 9 23.82 -6.30 -9.08
N LYS A 10 23.80 -6.80 -10.32
CA LYS A 10 22.77 -6.43 -11.29
C LYS A 10 21.37 -6.84 -10.81
N THR A 11 21.18 -8.08 -10.39
CA THR A 11 19.86 -8.56 -9.90
C THR A 11 19.39 -7.85 -8.62
N MET A 12 20.32 -7.45 -7.75
CA MET A 12 20.00 -6.67 -6.54
C MET A 12 19.56 -5.24 -6.88
N SER A 13 20.27 -4.56 -7.78
CA SER A 13 19.89 -3.20 -8.22
C SER A 13 18.57 -3.17 -8.98
N GLU A 14 18.26 -4.20 -9.75
CA GLU A 14 16.96 -4.39 -10.41
C GLU A 14 15.83 -4.47 -9.38
N GLY A 15 15.98 -5.33 -8.38
CA GLY A 15 14.99 -5.48 -7.31
C GLY A 15 14.78 -4.19 -6.50
N ALA A 16 15.86 -3.44 -6.24
CA ALA A 16 15.83 -2.17 -5.52
C ALA A 16 15.12 -1.08 -6.32
N SER A 17 15.35 -0.99 -7.64
CA SER A 17 14.69 0.00 -8.50
C SER A 17 13.16 -0.20 -8.54
N MET A 18 12.69 -1.44 -8.66
CA MET A 18 11.26 -1.76 -8.60
C MET A 18 10.66 -1.43 -7.24
N PHE A 19 11.39 -1.72 -6.16
CA PHE A 19 10.94 -1.40 -4.81
C PHE A 19 10.82 0.11 -4.59
N ALA A 20 11.78 0.89 -5.06
CA ALA A 20 11.76 2.35 -4.97
C ALA A 20 10.56 2.93 -5.75
N LEU A 21 10.29 2.44 -6.95
CA LEU A 21 9.15 2.88 -7.76
C LEU A 21 7.81 2.50 -7.13
N LEU A 22 7.69 1.29 -6.57
CA LEU A 22 6.49 0.89 -5.83
C LEU A 22 6.29 1.74 -4.57
N THR A 23 7.36 2.01 -3.83
CA THR A 23 7.31 2.87 -2.65
C THR A 23 6.85 4.28 -3.03
N LEU A 24 7.37 4.82 -4.14
CA LEU A 24 6.93 6.12 -4.68
C LEU A 24 5.44 6.09 -5.05
N ILE A 25 4.97 5.05 -5.75
CA ILE A 25 3.55 4.89 -6.11
C ILE A 25 2.65 4.92 -4.87
N PHE A 26 2.99 4.15 -3.82
CA PHE A 26 2.19 4.10 -2.60
C PHE A 26 2.33 5.34 -1.73
N LEU A 27 3.50 5.97 -1.70
CA LEU A 27 3.70 7.27 -1.08
C LEU A 27 2.80 8.31 -1.72
N THR A 28 2.83 8.44 -3.05
CA THR A 28 1.98 9.37 -3.80
C THR A 28 0.49 9.08 -3.60
N THR A 29 0.09 7.81 -3.60
CA THR A 29 -1.31 7.42 -3.37
C THR A 29 -1.76 7.79 -1.96
N SER A 30 -0.95 7.50 -0.94
CA SER A 30 -1.24 7.87 0.45
C SER A 30 -1.26 9.40 0.64
N SER A 31 -0.31 10.11 0.04
CA SER A 31 -0.25 11.58 0.11
C SER A 31 -1.44 12.24 -0.59
N SER A 32 -1.94 11.65 -1.68
CA SER A 32 -3.16 12.12 -2.35
C SER A 32 -4.37 12.07 -1.42
N ILE A 33 -4.54 10.96 -0.68
CA ILE A 33 -5.62 10.80 0.29
C ILE A 33 -5.44 11.75 1.48
N ALA A 34 -4.22 11.90 1.97
CA ALA A 34 -3.88 12.85 3.02
C ALA A 34 -4.22 14.30 2.64
N ALA A 35 -3.97 14.68 1.39
CA ALA A 35 -4.27 16.02 0.86
C ALA A 35 -5.77 16.28 0.61
N SER A 36 -6.65 15.27 0.74
CA SER A 36 -8.10 15.44 0.54
C SER A 36 -8.77 16.32 1.60
N GLY A 37 -8.12 16.50 2.75
CA GLY A 37 -8.69 17.18 3.91
C GLY A 37 -9.63 16.30 4.75
N TRP A 38 -9.85 15.03 4.38
CA TRP A 38 -10.72 14.11 5.12
C TRP A 38 -10.10 13.64 6.44
N ILE A 39 -8.77 13.63 6.49
CA ILE A 39 -7.99 13.22 7.66
C ILE A 39 -7.32 14.47 8.22
N THR A 40 -7.54 14.78 9.49
CA THR A 40 -6.81 15.88 10.17
C THR A 40 -5.67 15.37 11.05
N LYS A 41 -5.64 14.06 11.35
CA LYS A 41 -4.63 13.40 12.19
C LYS A 41 -4.24 12.02 11.64
N GLY A 42 -2.95 11.69 11.69
CA GLY A 42 -2.41 10.41 11.21
C GLY A 42 -2.40 10.24 9.69
N LEU A 43 -2.09 11.33 8.99
CA LEU A 43 -1.97 11.39 7.53
C LEU A 43 -0.93 10.42 6.95
N ASP A 44 0.06 10.05 7.76
CA ASP A 44 1.17 9.18 7.41
C ASP A 44 0.89 7.68 7.66
N LEU A 45 -0.13 7.36 8.47
CA LEU A 45 -0.43 5.97 8.84
C LEU A 45 -0.78 5.08 7.63
N PRO A 46 -1.57 5.52 6.63
CA PRO A 46 -1.84 4.71 5.45
C PRO A 46 -0.56 4.39 4.66
N PHE A 47 0.41 5.31 4.63
CA PHE A 47 1.72 5.07 4.02
C PHE A 47 2.48 3.97 4.77
N TRP A 48 2.52 4.01 6.10
CA TRP A 48 3.18 2.95 6.89
C TRP A 48 2.52 1.58 6.71
N GLY A 49 1.19 1.54 6.58
CA GLY A 49 0.45 0.34 6.18
C GLY A 49 0.87 -0.18 4.82
N ALA A 50 0.89 0.69 3.80
CA ALA A 50 1.34 0.34 2.46
C ALA A 50 2.80 -0.17 2.45
N PHE A 51 3.68 0.53 3.17
CA PHE A 51 5.11 0.19 3.24
C PHE A 51 5.34 -1.18 3.89
N GLY A 52 4.65 -1.47 5.00
CA GLY A 52 4.68 -2.79 5.63
C GLY A 52 4.16 -3.90 4.72
N GLY A 53 3.02 -3.65 4.06
CA GLY A 53 2.43 -4.57 3.09
C GLY A 53 3.37 -4.85 1.90
N LEU A 54 4.05 -3.82 1.42
CA LEU A 54 5.04 -3.91 0.35
C LEU A 54 6.23 -4.78 0.77
N LEU A 55 6.85 -4.49 1.92
CA LEU A 55 8.01 -5.22 2.41
C LEU A 55 7.70 -6.71 2.63
N LEU A 56 6.65 -7.02 3.38
CA LEU A 56 6.25 -8.40 3.62
C LEU A 56 5.79 -9.10 2.33
N GLY A 57 5.13 -8.35 1.44
CA GLY A 57 4.75 -8.86 0.12
C GLY A 57 5.94 -9.27 -0.72
N ILE A 58 7.04 -8.50 -0.72
CA ILE A 58 8.28 -8.85 -1.42
C ILE A 58 8.90 -10.11 -0.80
N LEU A 59 8.96 -10.18 0.54
CA LEU A 59 9.49 -11.36 1.23
C LEU A 59 8.69 -12.62 0.88
N LEU A 60 7.36 -12.55 0.91
CA LEU A 60 6.49 -13.67 0.56
C LEU A 60 6.54 -14.01 -0.93
N ALA A 61 6.65 -13.01 -1.81
CA ALA A 61 6.77 -13.21 -3.25
C ALA A 61 8.06 -13.96 -3.62
N ARG A 62 9.14 -13.76 -2.87
CA ARG A 62 10.43 -14.46 -3.03
C ARG A 62 10.50 -15.78 -2.26
N SER A 63 9.56 -16.03 -1.35
CA SER A 63 9.49 -17.27 -0.59
C SER A 63 8.86 -18.43 -1.37
N ARG A 64 8.99 -19.65 -0.83
CA ARG A 64 8.33 -20.86 -1.36
C ARG A 64 6.87 -21.04 -0.89
N VAL A 65 6.34 -20.10 -0.09
CA VAL A 65 4.98 -20.19 0.48
C VAL A 65 3.94 -20.31 -0.64
N ARG A 66 2.92 -21.16 -0.46
CA ARG A 66 1.84 -21.32 -1.45
C ARG A 66 1.01 -20.03 -1.55
N GLY A 67 0.56 -19.69 -2.75
CA GLY A 67 -0.11 -18.41 -3.01
C GLY A 67 -1.31 -18.15 -2.11
N TRP A 68 -2.23 -19.11 -1.99
CA TRP A 68 -3.41 -18.95 -1.15
C TRP A 68 -3.06 -18.73 0.35
N ILE A 69 -2.02 -19.40 0.86
CA ILE A 69 -1.54 -19.21 2.24
C ILE A 69 -1.01 -17.79 2.43
N ALA A 70 -0.24 -17.29 1.45
CA ALA A 70 0.26 -15.92 1.50
C ALA A 70 -0.88 -14.89 1.46
N HIS A 71 -1.90 -15.10 0.62
CA HIS A 71 -3.03 -14.20 0.50
C HIS A 71 -3.87 -14.16 1.78
N VAL A 72 -4.22 -15.33 2.34
CA VAL A 72 -4.97 -15.43 3.60
C VAL A 72 -4.13 -14.86 4.75
N GLY A 73 -2.85 -15.24 4.84
CA GLY A 73 -1.94 -14.76 5.89
C GLY A 73 -1.77 -13.25 5.89
N MET A 74 -1.57 -12.63 4.71
CA MET A 74 -1.43 -11.17 4.62
C MET A 74 -2.74 -10.43 4.87
N SER A 75 -3.88 -11.03 4.55
CA SER A 75 -5.20 -10.47 4.87
C SER A 75 -5.45 -10.51 6.37
N LEU A 76 -5.16 -11.64 7.03
CA LEU A 76 -5.29 -11.75 8.48
C LEU A 76 -4.30 -10.86 9.22
N LEU A 77 -3.05 -10.74 8.74
CA LEU A 77 -2.02 -9.90 9.34
C LEU A 77 -2.31 -8.40 9.19
N GLY A 78 -2.99 -7.98 8.13
CA GLY A 78 -3.36 -6.58 7.94
C GLY A 78 -4.30 -6.05 9.03
N ILE A 79 -5.15 -6.92 9.62
CA ILE A 79 -6.10 -6.52 10.67
C ILE A 79 -5.38 -6.01 11.93
N PRO A 80 -4.51 -6.79 12.62
CA PRO A 80 -3.80 -6.32 13.79
C PRO A 80 -2.84 -5.17 13.46
N VAL A 81 -2.26 -5.11 12.26
CA VAL A 81 -1.43 -3.96 11.83
C VAL A 81 -2.27 -2.69 11.76
N SER A 82 -3.48 -2.76 11.20
CA SER A 82 -4.37 -1.62 11.09
C SER A 82 -4.86 -1.14 12.46
N ILE A 83 -5.16 -2.08 13.36
CA ILE A 83 -5.48 -1.77 14.76
C ILE A 83 -4.30 -1.10 15.46
N TYR A 84 -3.10 -1.66 15.32
CA TYR A 84 -1.88 -1.12 15.93
C TYR A 84 -1.59 0.30 15.44
N LEU A 85 -1.64 0.54 14.13
CA LEU A 85 -1.44 1.88 13.57
C LEU A 85 -2.58 2.83 14.00
N GLY A 86 -3.82 2.34 14.10
CA GLY A 86 -4.94 3.11 14.65
C GLY A 86 -4.73 3.51 16.12
N MET A 87 -4.09 2.67 16.93
CA MET A 87 -3.73 3.02 18.32
C MET A 87 -2.74 4.18 18.40
N LEU A 88 -1.96 4.46 17.35
CA LEU A 88 -1.06 5.62 17.31
C LEU A 88 -1.80 6.96 17.15
N LEU A 89 -3.08 6.95 16.76
CA LEU A 89 -3.94 8.14 16.73
C LEU A 89 -4.42 8.57 18.13
N THR A 90 -4.39 7.65 19.10
CA THR A 90 -4.86 7.93 20.46
C THR A 90 -3.81 8.73 21.25
N PRO A 91 -4.23 9.57 22.21
CA PRO A 91 -3.29 10.31 23.06
C PRO A 91 -2.26 9.41 23.75
N GLY A 92 -1.00 9.88 23.78
CA GLY A 92 0.15 9.12 24.26
C GLY A 92 0.08 8.71 25.73
N ASN A 93 -0.65 9.48 26.54
CA ASN A 93 -0.81 9.29 27.98
C ASN A 93 -1.83 8.21 28.37
N LEU A 94 -2.57 7.65 27.41
CA LEU A 94 -3.57 6.64 27.68
C LEU A 94 -2.97 5.24 27.82
N PHE A 95 -3.50 4.47 28.77
CA PHE A 95 -3.20 3.06 28.93
C PHE A 95 -3.73 2.25 27.73
N PRO A 96 -3.13 1.09 27.39
CA PRO A 96 -3.57 0.26 26.26
C PRO A 96 -5.06 -0.11 26.28
N ALA A 97 -5.62 -0.36 27.47
CA ALA A 97 -7.04 -0.67 27.63
C ALA A 97 -7.95 0.50 27.23
N GLU A 98 -7.59 1.74 27.59
CA GLU A 98 -8.35 2.95 27.24
C GLU A 98 -8.30 3.20 25.73
N ARG A 99 -7.12 3.03 25.11
CA ARG A 99 -6.95 3.13 23.65
C ARG A 99 -7.85 2.15 22.91
N TYR A 100 -7.89 0.91 23.40
CA TYR A 100 -8.75 -0.13 22.84
C TYR A 100 -10.24 0.21 23.00
N GLN A 101 -10.66 0.75 24.14
CA GLN A 101 -12.03 1.22 24.36
C GLN A 101 -12.42 2.35 23.40
N ILE A 102 -11.53 3.31 23.14
CA ILE A 102 -11.78 4.39 22.16
C ILE A 102 -11.98 3.81 20.75
N ILE A 103 -11.09 2.91 20.32
CA ILE A 103 -11.19 2.31 18.99
C ILE A 103 -12.47 1.49 18.85
N THR A 104 -12.77 0.62 19.83
CA THR A 104 -13.97 -0.23 19.79
C THR A 104 -15.26 0.57 19.85
N SER A 105 -15.32 1.63 20.66
CA SER A 105 -16.48 2.53 20.70
C SER A 105 -16.66 3.30 19.39
N SER A 106 -15.57 3.74 18.75
CA SER A 106 -15.62 4.40 17.43
C SER A 106 -16.17 3.46 16.35
N TRP A 107 -15.76 2.19 16.36
CA TRP A 107 -16.31 1.18 15.45
C TRP A 107 -17.79 0.91 15.70
N ARG A 108 -18.20 0.82 16.96
CA ARG A 108 -19.62 0.65 17.32
C ARG A 108 -20.46 1.81 16.77
N ILE A 109 -20.04 3.06 16.99
CA ILE A 109 -20.74 4.25 16.48
C ILE A 109 -20.80 4.23 14.95
N TRP A 110 -19.70 3.90 14.27
CA TRP A 110 -19.67 3.81 12.81
C TRP A 110 -20.68 2.79 12.26
N PHE A 111 -20.82 1.61 12.90
CA PHE A 111 -21.84 0.63 12.51
C PHE A 111 -23.26 1.10 12.80
N GLU A 112 -23.49 1.82 13.92
CA GLU A 112 -24.78 2.42 14.24
C GLU A 112 -25.17 3.49 13.21
N ASP A 113 -24.25 4.36 12.82
CA ASP A 113 -24.46 5.39 11.79
C ASP A 113 -24.77 4.75 10.43
N TYR A 114 -24.02 3.71 10.05
CA TYR A 114 -24.29 2.94 8.83
C TYR A 114 -25.70 2.32 8.83
N ALA A 115 -26.11 1.69 9.94
CA ALA A 115 -27.44 1.10 10.08
C ALA A 115 -28.57 2.12 10.01
N ARG A 116 -28.28 3.40 10.33
CA ARG A 116 -29.22 4.52 10.26
C ARG A 116 -29.15 5.29 8.94
N ASN A 117 -28.34 4.85 7.97
CA ASN A 117 -28.03 5.58 6.73
C ASN A 117 -27.53 7.03 7.00
N GLN A 118 -26.78 7.22 8.07
CA GLN A 118 -26.18 8.50 8.43
C GLN A 118 -24.69 8.51 8.03
N PRO A 119 -24.15 9.64 7.53
CA PRO A 119 -22.71 9.79 7.37
C PRO A 119 -22.03 9.68 8.74
N SER A 120 -21.00 8.84 8.82
CA SER A 120 -20.19 8.71 10.04
C SER A 120 -18.98 9.64 9.98
N GLU A 121 -18.75 10.40 11.05
CA GLU A 121 -17.57 11.26 11.22
C GLU A 121 -16.43 10.57 12.01
N GLN A 122 -16.53 9.26 12.25
CA GLN A 122 -15.55 8.51 13.03
C GLN A 122 -14.21 8.37 12.29
N ILE A 123 -13.16 8.99 12.84
CA ILE A 123 -11.80 8.96 12.25
C ILE A 123 -11.13 7.59 12.32
N PHE A 124 -11.33 6.82 13.41
CA PHE A 124 -10.62 5.56 13.61
C PHE A 124 -11.02 4.49 12.58
N PRO A 125 -12.30 4.16 12.37
CA PRO A 125 -12.69 3.18 11.36
C PRO A 125 -12.24 3.59 9.96
N PHE A 126 -12.35 4.89 9.64
CA PHE A 126 -11.92 5.43 8.35
C PHE A 126 -10.41 5.21 8.09
N VAL A 127 -9.55 5.68 9.00
CA VAL A 127 -8.08 5.54 8.83
C VAL A 127 -7.66 4.07 8.86
N MET A 128 -8.23 3.26 9.75
CA MET A 128 -7.89 1.83 9.84
C MET A 128 -8.27 1.06 8.57
N GLN A 129 -9.41 1.36 7.95
CA GLN A 129 -9.79 0.77 6.67
C GLN A 129 -8.84 1.18 5.54
N LEU A 130 -8.42 2.45 5.49
CA LEU A 130 -7.43 2.91 4.51
C LEU A 130 -6.06 2.24 4.68
N VAL A 131 -5.59 2.13 5.92
CA VAL A 131 -4.36 1.40 6.26
C VAL A 131 -4.45 -0.05 5.78
N PHE A 132 -5.57 -0.72 6.07
CA PHE A 132 -5.81 -2.10 5.65
C PHE A 132 -5.85 -2.27 4.13
N LEU A 133 -6.55 -1.38 3.43
CA LEU A 133 -6.66 -1.40 1.98
C LEU A 133 -5.31 -1.16 1.30
N LEU A 134 -4.57 -0.13 1.72
CA LEU A 134 -3.26 0.15 1.15
C LEU A 134 -2.22 -0.93 1.49
N TRP A 135 -2.30 -1.54 2.67
CA TRP A 135 -1.53 -2.74 3.01
C TRP A 135 -1.77 -3.87 2.00
N LEU A 136 -3.03 -4.18 1.71
CA LEU A 136 -3.40 -5.21 0.75
C LEU A 136 -2.96 -4.85 -0.67
N PHE A 137 -3.19 -3.61 -1.10
CA PHE A 137 -2.80 -3.17 -2.45
C PHE A 137 -1.29 -3.23 -2.64
N ALA A 138 -0.52 -2.81 -1.64
CA ALA A 138 0.94 -2.89 -1.68
C ALA A 138 1.46 -4.33 -1.67
N TYR A 139 0.84 -5.18 -0.85
CA TYR A 139 1.09 -6.62 -0.87
C TYR A 139 0.83 -7.23 -2.26
N PHE A 140 -0.34 -6.97 -2.85
CA PHE A 140 -0.68 -7.50 -4.17
C PHE A 140 0.26 -6.94 -5.24
N ALA A 141 0.58 -5.66 -5.23
CA ALA A 141 1.54 -5.04 -6.14
C ALA A 141 2.90 -5.75 -6.09
N ALA A 142 3.44 -5.98 -4.89
CA ALA A 142 4.66 -6.76 -4.72
C ALA A 142 4.51 -8.20 -5.23
N TRP A 143 3.43 -8.88 -4.88
CA TRP A 143 3.19 -10.26 -5.31
C TRP A 143 3.12 -10.40 -6.83
N PHE A 144 2.40 -9.50 -7.50
CA PHE A 144 2.26 -9.51 -8.96
C PHE A 144 3.58 -9.22 -9.65
N ILE A 145 4.35 -8.23 -9.19
CA ILE A 145 5.63 -7.87 -9.81
C ILE A 145 6.68 -8.97 -9.59
N TYR A 146 6.92 -9.38 -8.34
CA TYR A 146 8.06 -10.23 -8.02
C TYR A 146 7.78 -11.71 -8.27
N ARG A 147 6.54 -12.18 -8.09
CA ARG A 147 6.20 -13.61 -8.23
C ARG A 147 5.48 -13.95 -9.52
N ARG A 148 4.43 -13.19 -9.87
CA ARG A 148 3.66 -13.44 -11.11
C ARG A 148 4.28 -12.80 -12.35
N ARG A 149 5.22 -11.86 -12.17
CA ARG A 149 5.83 -11.08 -13.26
C ARG A 149 4.74 -10.42 -14.11
N GLN A 150 3.85 -9.70 -13.44
CA GLN A 150 2.81 -8.90 -14.07
C GLN A 150 2.78 -7.52 -13.40
N VAL A 151 2.69 -6.47 -14.21
CA VAL A 151 2.73 -5.09 -13.72
C VAL A 151 1.34 -4.57 -13.31
N TRP A 152 0.27 -5.16 -13.84
CA TRP A 152 -1.11 -4.67 -13.68
C TRP A 152 -1.54 -4.52 -12.21
N GLY A 153 -1.17 -5.45 -11.33
CA GLY A 153 -1.49 -5.35 -9.90
C GLY A 153 -0.87 -4.12 -9.22
N ALA A 154 0.26 -3.62 -9.72
CA ALA A 154 0.88 -2.41 -9.17
C ALA A 154 0.30 -1.10 -9.72
N ILE A 155 -0.51 -1.17 -10.77
CA ILE A 155 -1.11 0.00 -11.42
C ILE A 155 -2.58 0.11 -11.04
N VAL A 156 -3.34 -0.97 -11.20
CA VAL A 156 -4.81 -0.95 -11.11
C VAL A 156 -5.27 -0.60 -9.70
N PHE A 157 -4.72 -1.24 -8.66
CA PHE A 157 -5.17 -1.01 -7.29
C PHE A 157 -4.87 0.42 -6.78
N PRO A 158 -3.61 0.90 -6.78
CA PRO A 158 -3.32 2.26 -6.32
C PRO A 158 -3.86 3.33 -7.27
N GLY A 159 -3.93 3.05 -8.58
CA GLY A 159 -4.52 3.97 -9.56
C GLY A 159 -6.02 4.17 -9.35
N LEU A 160 -6.77 3.09 -9.09
CA LEU A 160 -8.19 3.18 -8.78
C LEU A 160 -8.43 4.00 -7.50
N ALA A 161 -7.64 3.76 -6.44
CA ALA A 161 -7.73 4.53 -5.21
C ALA A 161 -7.49 6.04 -5.44
N LEU A 162 -6.48 6.38 -6.23
CA LEU A 162 -6.15 7.77 -6.55
C LEU A 162 -7.23 8.45 -7.39
N VAL A 163 -7.75 7.75 -8.41
CA VAL A 163 -8.84 8.26 -9.26
C VAL A 163 -10.11 8.48 -8.46
N VAL A 164 -10.51 7.53 -7.61
CA VAL A 164 -11.67 7.68 -6.73
C VAL A 164 -11.48 8.88 -5.80
N ASN A 165 -10.30 9.02 -5.19
CA ASN A 165 -9.98 10.16 -4.32
C ASN A 165 -10.07 11.51 -5.07
N LEU A 166 -9.59 11.55 -6.32
CA LEU A 166 -9.68 12.73 -7.18
C LEU A 166 -11.13 13.11 -7.50
N PHE A 167 -11.96 12.13 -7.88
CA PHE A 167 -13.38 12.36 -8.16
C PHE A 167 -14.13 12.89 -6.93
N GLN A 168 -13.80 12.40 -5.74
CA GLN A 168 -14.50 12.78 -4.52
C GLN A 168 -14.04 14.15 -3.96
N THR A 169 -12.79 14.54 -4.18
CA THR A 169 -12.23 15.78 -3.60
C THR A 169 -12.29 16.96 -4.57
N GLY A 170 -12.04 16.73 -5.87
CA GLY A 170 -12.01 17.80 -6.89
C GLY A 170 -10.92 18.87 -6.72
N GLN A 171 -9.94 18.66 -5.83
CA GLN A 171 -8.91 19.67 -5.53
C GLN A 171 -7.74 19.66 -6.54
N PRO A 172 -7.18 20.84 -6.89
CA PRO A 172 -6.06 20.94 -7.82
C PRO A 172 -4.80 20.18 -7.37
N GLN A 173 -4.55 20.12 -6.06
CA GLN A 173 -3.40 19.41 -5.50
C GLN A 173 -3.45 17.90 -5.79
N THR A 174 -4.67 17.33 -5.86
CA THR A 174 -4.89 15.92 -6.20
C THR A 174 -4.45 15.58 -7.63
N ALA A 175 -4.51 16.55 -8.56
CA ALA A 175 -4.02 16.38 -9.93
C ALA A 175 -2.49 16.26 -10.00
N LEU A 176 -1.75 16.97 -9.14
CA LEU A 176 -0.29 16.85 -9.06
C LEU A 176 0.14 15.45 -8.61
N TYR A 177 -0.55 14.87 -7.62
CA TYR A 177 -0.30 13.49 -7.20
C TYR A 177 -0.61 12.49 -8.32
N LEU A 178 -1.67 12.70 -9.11
CA LEU A 178 -1.94 11.87 -10.28
C LEU A 178 -0.79 11.96 -11.30
N GLY A 179 -0.25 13.15 -11.56
CA GLY A 179 0.91 13.35 -12.44
C GLY A 179 2.15 12.56 -11.99
N ILE A 180 2.50 12.66 -10.70
CA ILE A 180 3.62 11.90 -10.12
C ILE A 180 3.36 10.39 -10.18
N PHE A 181 2.13 9.96 -9.89
CA PHE A 181 1.73 8.56 -9.97
C PHE A 181 1.89 8.01 -11.39
N VAL A 182 1.37 8.71 -12.39
CA VAL A 182 1.46 8.32 -13.80
C VAL A 182 2.92 8.26 -14.25
N PHE A 183 3.73 9.24 -13.86
CA PHE A 183 5.16 9.24 -14.12
C PHE A 183 5.86 8.02 -13.50
N ALA A 184 5.60 7.71 -12.23
CA ALA A 184 6.16 6.55 -11.55
C ALA A 184 5.70 5.22 -12.20
N VAL A 185 4.44 5.14 -12.63
CA VAL A 185 3.90 3.98 -13.37
C VAL A 185 4.60 3.81 -14.72
N PHE A 186 4.84 4.88 -15.47
CA PHE A 186 5.58 4.79 -16.73
C PHE A 186 7.01 4.30 -16.52
N LEU A 187 7.73 4.83 -15.53
CA LEU A 187 9.06 4.35 -15.18
C LEU A 187 9.04 2.86 -14.78
N LEU A 188 8.03 2.45 -14.02
CA LEU A 188 7.84 1.05 -13.63
C LEU A 188 7.59 0.16 -14.86
N LEU A 189 6.75 0.60 -15.80
CA LEU A 189 6.47 -0.11 -17.05
C LEU A 189 7.72 -0.26 -17.92
N ILE A 190 8.48 0.82 -18.11
CA ILE A 190 9.75 0.80 -18.85
C ILE A 190 10.70 -0.19 -18.20
N ARG A 191 10.91 -0.08 -16.88
CA ARG A 191 11.80 -0.96 -16.14
C ARG A 191 11.36 -2.42 -16.22
N PHE A 192 10.07 -2.68 -16.08
CA PHE A 192 9.49 -4.02 -16.15
C PHE A 192 9.68 -4.64 -17.54
N ASN A 193 9.48 -3.87 -18.61
CA ASN A 193 9.68 -4.32 -20.00
C ASN A 193 11.15 -4.61 -20.31
N LEU A 194 12.06 -3.73 -19.94
CA LEU A 194 13.51 -3.94 -20.12
C LEU A 194 13.96 -5.25 -19.47
N LEU A 195 13.49 -5.53 -18.24
CA LEU A 195 13.82 -6.77 -17.52
C LEU A 195 13.18 -8.03 -18.12
N SER A 196 12.09 -7.86 -18.87
CA SER A 196 11.46 -8.96 -19.59
C SER A 196 12.23 -9.25 -20.88
N LEU A 197 12.66 -8.22 -21.61
CA LEU A 197 13.47 -8.32 -22.82
C LEU A 197 14.85 -8.95 -22.56
N GLU A 198 15.57 -8.47 -21.54
CA GLU A 198 16.88 -9.04 -21.19
C GLU A 198 16.81 -10.54 -20.87
N ARG A 199 15.71 -10.99 -20.25
CA ARG A 199 15.51 -12.42 -19.94
C ARG A 199 15.30 -13.25 -21.21
N VAL A 200 14.55 -12.74 -22.18
CA VAL A 200 14.36 -13.40 -23.48
C VAL A 200 15.71 -13.55 -24.19
N TRP A 201 16.56 -12.52 -24.16
CA TRP A 201 17.88 -12.57 -24.78
C TRP A 201 18.86 -13.52 -24.09
N ARG A 202 18.78 -13.67 -22.76
CA ARG A 202 19.62 -14.65 -22.03
C ARG A 202 19.18 -16.10 -22.22
N GLN A 203 17.97 -16.33 -22.72
CA GLN A 203 17.41 -17.65 -22.98
C GLN A 203 17.63 -18.13 -24.42
N ARG A 204 18.10 -17.24 -25.30
CA ARG A 204 18.55 -17.56 -26.66
C ARG A 204 20.07 -17.70 -26.66
#